data_AF-A0A137QBW5-F1
#
_entry.id   AF-A0A137QBW5-F1
#
_cell.length_a   1.000
_cell.length_b   1.000
_cell.length_c   1.000
_cell.angle_alpha   90.00
_cell.angle_beta   90.00
_cell.angle_gamma   90.00
#
_symmetry.space_group_name_H-M   'P 1'
#
loop_
_entity.id
_entity.type
_entity.pdbx_description
1 polymer ?
#
loop_
_entity_poly.entity_id
_entity_poly.type
_entity_poly.pdbx_seq_one_letter_code
_entity_poly.pdbx_strand_id
1 'polypeptide(L)'
;MFTKTTTGYILLSFLFATEQVLGRERWLERNNRPLFLHPRRFGQEQPAVLQKLRDACPGQVCGTLAGQAVTPLLAAQPECSQQDMADSIIDASRQFDEATQANMVAIAQEYRQAEKNTPPDFTTNPPTLRNSVFCQKAPKNSELDGLVQAQDPANNPDLFFDPATGKSVKRGEQPNTFPFGSTSK
;
A
#
# COMPACT_ATOMS: atom_id res chain seq x y z
N MET A 1 60.70 38.39 -7.52
CA MET A 1 60.05 39.54 -6.88
C MET A 1 58.56 39.45 -7.13
N PHE A 2 57.78 38.96 -6.15
CA PHE A 2 56.31 39.00 -6.24
C PHE A 2 55.87 40.43 -5.92
N THR A 3 55.30 41.12 -6.90
CA THR A 3 54.73 42.46 -6.75
C THR A 3 53.53 42.39 -5.80
N LYS A 4 53.37 43.39 -4.93
CA LYS A 4 52.31 43.45 -3.90
C LYS A 4 50.90 43.24 -4.45
N THR A 5 50.69 43.54 -5.74
CA THR A 5 49.44 43.34 -6.48
C THR A 5 49.10 41.86 -6.68
N THR A 6 50.09 41.01 -6.99
CA THR A 6 49.91 39.56 -7.22
C THR A 6 49.51 38.82 -5.95
N THR A 7 50.01 39.25 -4.79
CA THR A 7 49.66 38.65 -3.49
C THR A 7 48.20 38.93 -3.11
N GLY A 8 47.69 40.12 -3.45
CA GLY A 8 46.28 40.48 -3.23
C GLY A 8 45.32 39.63 -4.07
N TYR A 9 45.64 39.38 -5.34
CA TYR A 9 44.82 38.54 -6.20
C TYR A 9 44.80 37.07 -5.75
N ILE A 10 45.93 36.53 -5.28
CA ILE A 10 45.98 35.16 -4.74
C ILE A 10 45.12 35.04 -3.48
N LEU A 11 45.19 36.00 -2.57
CA LEU A 11 44.38 36.00 -1.34
C LEU A 11 42.88 36.13 -1.64
N LEU A 12 42.51 36.96 -2.62
CA LEU A 12 41.12 37.09 -3.07
C LEU A 12 40.61 35.80 -3.73
N SER A 13 41.46 35.10 -4.47
CA SER A 13 41.13 33.81 -5.10
C SER A 13 40.84 32.71 -4.07
N PHE A 14 41.57 32.69 -2.96
CA PHE A 14 41.30 31.76 -1.86
C PHE A 14 40.00 32.08 -1.10
N LEU A 15 39.66 33.37 -0.94
CA LEU A 15 38.39 33.79 -0.32
C LEU A 15 37.15 33.45 -1.17
N PHE A 16 37.26 33.49 -2.51
CA PHE A 16 36.17 33.06 -3.39
C PHE A 16 36.07 31.53 -3.53
N ALA A 17 37.13 30.78 -3.23
CA ALA A 17 37.13 29.31 -3.28
C ALA A 17 36.65 28.65 -1.98
N THR A 18 36.47 29.40 -0.88
CA THR A 18 36.01 28.87 0.41
C THR A 18 34.50 28.78 0.54
N GLU A 19 33.73 29.33 -0.39
CA GLU A 19 32.31 28.96 -0.52
C GLU A 19 32.23 27.61 -1.24
N GLN A 20 32.63 26.55 -0.53
CA GLN A 20 32.06 25.25 -0.81
C GLN A 20 30.56 25.42 -0.62
N VAL A 21 29.85 25.59 -1.73
CA VAL A 21 28.42 25.31 -1.80
C VAL A 21 28.31 23.84 -1.45
N LEU A 22 28.22 23.56 -0.14
CA LEU A 22 27.65 22.35 0.37
C LEU A 22 26.20 22.42 -0.11
N GLY A 23 25.99 21.90 -1.33
CA GLY A 23 24.69 21.49 -1.76
C GLY A 23 24.23 20.52 -0.70
N ARG A 24 23.45 21.01 0.28
CA ARG A 24 22.56 20.16 1.03
C ARG A 24 21.67 19.55 -0.03
N GLU A 25 22.02 18.34 -0.48
CA GLU A 25 21.02 17.42 -0.99
C GLU A 25 19.90 17.52 0.02
N ARG A 26 18.77 18.10 -0.40
CA ARG A 26 17.61 18.27 0.49
C ARG A 26 17.07 16.87 0.72
N TRP A 27 17.69 16.14 1.64
CA TRP A 27 17.05 15.02 2.28
C TRP A 27 15.73 15.56 2.80
N LEU A 28 14.63 14.93 2.38
CA LEU A 28 13.34 15.25 2.95
C LEU A 28 13.50 15.01 4.45
N GLU A 29 13.30 16.04 5.25
CA GLU A 29 13.46 15.96 6.70
C GLU A 29 12.10 16.26 7.35
N ARG A 30 11.73 15.45 8.33
CA ARG A 30 10.59 15.73 9.22
C ARG A 30 11.08 15.57 10.65
N ASN A 31 10.92 16.63 11.44
CA ASN A 31 11.38 16.67 12.84
C ASN A 31 12.88 16.35 13.00
N ASN A 32 13.74 16.94 12.15
CA ASN A 32 15.19 16.72 12.14
C ASN A 32 15.63 15.26 11.98
N ARG A 33 14.81 14.44 11.30
CA ARG A 33 15.16 13.08 10.91
C ARG A 33 15.03 12.95 9.40
N PRO A 34 15.95 12.20 8.75
CA PRO A 34 15.81 11.88 7.34
C PRO A 34 14.52 11.10 7.13
N LEU A 35 13.71 11.53 6.17
CA LEU A 35 12.55 10.81 5.67
C LEU A 35 13.03 9.82 4.61
N PHE A 36 12.97 8.53 4.95
CA PHE A 36 13.11 7.47 3.97
C PHE A 36 11.76 7.21 3.32
N LEU A 37 11.62 7.65 2.06
CA LEU A 37 10.44 7.33 1.25
C LEU A 37 10.61 5.93 0.69
N HIS A 38 9.93 4.97 1.29
CA HIS A 38 9.80 3.64 0.71
C HIS A 38 8.58 3.62 -0.21
N PRO A 39 8.71 3.16 -1.47
CA PRO A 39 7.55 3.00 -2.34
C PRO A 39 6.57 2.01 -1.71
N ARG A 40 5.27 2.21 -1.97
CA ARG A 40 4.26 1.22 -1.57
C ARG A 40 4.55 -0.07 -2.32
N ARG A 41 4.54 -1.21 -1.63
CA ARG A 41 4.76 -2.51 -2.27
C ARG A 41 3.41 -3.08 -2.68
N PHE A 42 3.05 -2.76 -3.91
CA PHE A 42 2.06 -3.47 -4.69
C PHE A 42 2.76 -4.04 -5.92
N GLY A 43 2.32 -5.17 -6.44
CA GLY A 43 2.65 -5.59 -7.79
C GLY A 43 2.16 -4.59 -8.86
N GLN A 44 1.18 -3.74 -8.51
CA GLN A 44 0.60 -2.67 -9.34
C GLN A 44 0.27 -1.42 -8.48
N GLU A 45 0.87 -0.26 -8.79
CA GLU A 45 0.67 0.99 -8.00
C GLU A 45 -0.80 1.46 -7.92
N GLN A 46 -1.59 1.14 -8.95
CA GLN A 46 -3.05 1.30 -8.97
C GLN A 46 -3.68 0.05 -9.60
N PRO A 47 -4.36 -0.79 -8.81
CA PRO A 47 -5.06 -1.96 -9.35
C PRO A 47 -6.07 -1.57 -10.44
N ALA A 48 -6.00 -2.21 -11.60
CA ALA A 48 -6.89 -1.93 -12.73
C ALA A 48 -8.38 -2.09 -12.37
N VAL A 49 -8.69 -2.92 -11.38
CA VAL A 49 -10.04 -3.12 -10.85
C VAL A 49 -10.69 -1.83 -10.33
N LEU A 50 -9.91 -0.87 -9.80
CA LEU A 50 -10.45 0.42 -9.35
C LEU A 50 -10.97 1.25 -10.52
N GLN A 51 -10.28 1.19 -11.66
CA GLN A 51 -10.74 1.85 -12.88
C GLN A 51 -11.98 1.16 -13.44
N LYS A 52 -11.99 -0.18 -13.48
CA LYS A 52 -13.16 -0.96 -13.90
C LYS A 52 -14.38 -0.61 -13.04
N LEU A 53 -14.22 -0.54 -11.72
CA LEU A 53 -15.28 -0.16 -10.80
C LEU A 53 -15.82 1.24 -11.09
N ARG A 54 -14.93 2.21 -11.32
CA ARG A 54 -15.32 3.59 -11.65
C ARG A 54 -16.18 3.65 -12.91
N ASP A 55 -15.85 2.85 -13.91
CA ASP A 55 -16.47 2.87 -15.23
C ASP A 55 -17.69 1.93 -15.33
N ALA A 56 -17.98 1.14 -14.28
CA ALA A 56 -19.01 0.09 -14.32
C ALA A 56 -20.45 0.62 -14.34
N CYS A 57 -20.70 1.81 -13.81
CA CYS A 57 -22.04 2.39 -13.67
C CYS A 57 -21.98 3.93 -13.57
N PRO A 58 -23.12 4.65 -13.48
CA PRO A 58 -23.13 6.11 -13.39
C PRO A 58 -22.16 6.66 -12.33
N GLY A 59 -21.41 7.70 -12.69
CA GLY A 59 -20.25 8.18 -11.94
C GLY A 59 -20.52 8.62 -10.51
N GLN A 60 -21.75 8.98 -10.14
CA GLN A 60 -22.11 9.32 -8.77
C GLN A 60 -22.02 8.13 -7.81
N VAL A 61 -22.40 6.93 -8.27
CA VAL A 61 -22.34 5.71 -7.46
C VAL A 61 -20.99 5.05 -7.63
N CYS A 62 -20.65 4.66 -8.87
CA CYS A 62 -19.43 3.91 -9.14
C CYS A 62 -18.15 4.71 -8.93
N GLY A 63 -18.16 6.01 -9.21
CA GLY A 63 -17.04 6.89 -8.89
C GLY A 63 -16.82 7.04 -7.38
N THR A 64 -17.90 7.11 -6.59
CA THR A 64 -17.82 7.15 -5.12
C THR A 64 -17.29 5.84 -4.55
N LEU A 65 -17.83 4.70 -5.01
CA LEU A 65 -17.37 3.37 -4.61
C LEU A 65 -15.89 3.15 -4.96
N ALA A 66 -15.46 3.56 -6.17
CA ALA A 66 -14.08 3.46 -6.59
C ALA A 66 -13.13 4.32 -5.72
N GLY A 67 -13.56 5.53 -5.34
CA GLY A 67 -12.80 6.37 -4.41
C GLY A 67 -12.69 5.76 -3.01
N GLN A 68 -13.77 5.19 -2.50
CA GLN A 68 -13.80 4.50 -1.20
C GLN A 68 -12.93 3.24 -1.22
N ALA A 69 -12.91 2.50 -2.33
CA ALA A 69 -12.18 1.25 -2.48
C ALA A 69 -10.64 1.38 -2.41
N VAL A 70 -10.09 2.59 -2.51
CA VAL A 70 -8.64 2.83 -2.31
C VAL A 70 -8.24 2.61 -0.85
N THR A 71 -9.04 3.10 0.09
CA THR A 71 -8.68 3.15 1.50
C THR A 71 -8.42 1.74 2.07
N PRO A 72 -9.32 0.74 1.91
CA PRO A 72 -9.12 -0.61 2.44
C PRO A 72 -7.86 -1.34 1.98
N LEU A 73 -7.29 -0.95 0.83
CA LEU A 73 -6.05 -1.52 0.30
C LEU A 73 -4.78 -0.97 0.97
N LEU A 74 -4.92 0.05 1.83
CA LEU A 74 -3.80 0.63 2.57
C LEU A 74 -3.40 -0.23 3.76
N ALA A 75 -2.10 -0.22 4.07
CA ALA A 75 -1.51 -1.06 5.11
C ALA A 75 -2.17 -0.96 6.48
N ALA A 76 -2.44 0.27 6.95
CA ALA A 76 -2.95 0.50 8.29
C ALA A 76 -4.46 0.22 8.43
N GLN A 77 -5.14 -0.20 7.36
CA GLN A 77 -6.56 -0.50 7.46
C GLN A 77 -6.83 -1.85 8.13
N PRO A 78 -7.98 -2.01 8.82
CA PRO A 78 -8.39 -3.28 9.40
C PRO A 78 -8.35 -4.45 8.41
N GLU A 79 -8.08 -5.65 8.91
CA GLU A 79 -7.90 -6.87 8.12
C GLU A 79 -9.12 -7.20 7.23
N CYS A 80 -10.34 -6.91 7.71
CA CYS A 80 -11.58 -7.20 6.99
C CYS A 80 -12.09 -6.06 6.12
N SER A 81 -11.50 -4.86 6.18
CA SER A 81 -12.05 -3.68 5.50
C SER A 81 -12.18 -3.83 3.98
N GLN A 82 -11.27 -4.59 3.34
CA GLN A 82 -11.33 -4.88 1.90
C GLN A 82 -12.50 -5.80 1.55
N GLN A 83 -12.80 -6.79 2.40
CA GLN A 83 -13.95 -7.66 2.22
C GLN A 83 -15.25 -6.88 2.39
N ASP A 84 -15.33 -6.03 3.41
CA ASP A 84 -16.50 -5.21 3.68
C ASP A 84 -16.79 -4.23 2.55
N MET A 85 -15.75 -3.71 1.90
CA MET A 85 -15.87 -2.88 0.70
C MET A 85 -16.33 -3.69 -0.51
N ALA A 86 -15.81 -4.91 -0.73
CA ALA A 86 -16.28 -5.79 -1.79
C ALA A 86 -17.77 -6.15 -1.60
N ASP A 87 -18.18 -6.44 -0.37
CA ASP A 87 -19.58 -6.65 -0.02
C ASP A 87 -20.44 -5.42 -0.31
N SER A 88 -19.94 -4.22 -0.01
CA SER A 88 -20.63 -2.96 -0.30
C SER A 88 -20.80 -2.71 -1.79
N ILE A 89 -19.83 -3.10 -2.63
CA ILE A 89 -19.94 -3.03 -4.10
C ILE A 89 -21.05 -3.97 -4.59
N ILE A 90 -21.13 -5.20 -4.07
CA ILE A 90 -22.19 -6.16 -4.41
C ILE A 90 -23.55 -5.64 -3.96
N ASP A 91 -23.66 -5.13 -2.73
CA ASP A 91 -24.92 -4.57 -2.22
C ASP A 91 -25.39 -3.39 -3.09
N ALA A 92 -24.48 -2.49 -3.46
CA ALA A 92 -24.79 -1.34 -4.33
C ALA A 92 -25.15 -1.77 -5.76
N SER A 93 -24.67 -2.92 -6.22
CA SER A 93 -24.96 -3.42 -7.58
C SER A 93 -26.43 -3.79 -7.78
N ARG A 94 -27.15 -4.17 -6.71
CA ARG A 94 -28.55 -4.63 -6.73
C ARG A 94 -29.56 -3.57 -7.17
N GLN A 95 -29.17 -2.30 -7.22
CA GLN A 95 -30.04 -1.21 -7.67
C GLN A 95 -30.05 -1.02 -9.20
N PHE A 96 -29.15 -1.69 -9.92
CA PHE A 96 -28.99 -1.53 -11.36
C PHE A 96 -29.64 -2.68 -12.15
N ASP A 97 -29.63 -2.57 -13.47
CA ASP A 97 -30.04 -3.65 -14.36
C ASP A 97 -29.12 -4.87 -14.22
N GLU A 98 -29.61 -6.03 -14.66
CA GLU A 98 -28.94 -7.32 -14.50
C GLU A 98 -27.52 -7.35 -15.09
N ALA A 99 -27.29 -6.68 -16.24
CA ALA A 99 -25.98 -6.67 -16.89
C ALA A 99 -24.98 -5.83 -16.09
N THR A 100 -25.40 -4.65 -15.64
CA THR A 100 -24.58 -3.79 -14.76
C THR A 100 -24.31 -4.47 -13.42
N GLN A 101 -25.32 -5.11 -12.83
CA GLN A 101 -25.19 -5.84 -11.57
C GLN A 101 -24.15 -6.96 -11.70
N ALA A 102 -24.27 -7.81 -12.73
CA ALA A 102 -23.33 -8.91 -12.96
C ALA A 102 -21.88 -8.41 -13.15
N ASN A 103 -21.70 -7.31 -13.89
CA ASN A 103 -20.39 -6.68 -14.07
C ASN A 103 -19.80 -6.19 -12.73
N MET A 104 -20.60 -5.49 -11.92
CA MET A 104 -20.16 -5.01 -10.61
C MET A 104 -19.82 -6.15 -9.63
N VAL A 105 -20.55 -7.26 -9.67
CA VAL A 105 -20.24 -8.47 -8.87
C VAL A 105 -18.90 -9.06 -9.29
N ALA A 106 -18.63 -9.20 -10.59
CA ALA A 106 -17.34 -9.68 -11.09
C ALA A 106 -16.18 -8.75 -10.66
N ILE A 107 -16.41 -7.43 -10.71
CA ILE A 107 -15.45 -6.43 -10.23
C ILE A 107 -15.22 -6.55 -8.72
N ALA A 108 -16.25 -6.80 -7.92
CA ALA A 108 -16.11 -7.01 -6.48
C ALA A 108 -15.28 -8.25 -6.15
N GLN A 109 -15.46 -9.34 -6.90
CA GLN A 109 -14.65 -10.56 -6.78
C GLN A 109 -13.18 -10.32 -7.15
N GLU A 110 -12.92 -9.57 -8.23
CA GLU A 110 -11.56 -9.16 -8.62
C GLU A 110 -10.94 -8.25 -7.54
N TYR A 111 -11.72 -7.30 -7.00
CA TYR A 111 -11.27 -6.38 -5.97
C TYR A 111 -10.95 -7.09 -4.65
N ARG A 112 -11.74 -8.11 -4.28
CA ARG A 112 -11.48 -8.93 -3.09
C ARG A 112 -10.12 -9.63 -3.15
N GLN A 113 -9.67 -9.96 -4.36
CA GLN A 113 -8.41 -10.61 -4.65
C GLN A 113 -7.26 -9.63 -4.94
N ALA A 114 -7.51 -8.33 -4.99
CA ALA A 114 -6.45 -7.34 -5.15
C ALA A 114 -5.48 -7.39 -3.95
N GLU A 115 -4.20 -7.11 -4.21
CA GLU A 115 -3.19 -7.05 -3.16
C GLU A 115 -3.45 -5.89 -2.21
N LYS A 116 -3.23 -6.15 -0.92
CA LYS A 116 -3.23 -5.12 0.13
C LYS A 116 -1.80 -4.72 0.43
N ASN A 117 -1.53 -3.41 0.51
CA ASN A 117 -0.20 -2.90 0.82
C ASN A 117 0.25 -3.39 2.21
N THR A 118 1.51 -3.78 2.32
CA THR A 118 2.13 -4.10 3.62
C THR A 118 3.50 -3.46 3.71
N PRO A 119 3.82 -2.79 4.83
CA PRO A 119 5.14 -2.23 5.01
C PRO A 119 6.14 -3.36 5.26
N PRO A 120 7.38 -3.27 4.75
CA PRO A 120 8.47 -4.12 5.20
C PRO A 120 8.70 -3.99 6.72
N ASP A 121 9.30 -5.01 7.31
CA ASP A 121 9.82 -4.96 8.67
C ASP A 121 11.19 -4.27 8.69
N PHE A 122 11.18 -2.98 9.05
CA PHE A 122 12.39 -2.16 9.13
C PHE A 122 13.26 -2.43 10.37
N THR A 123 12.87 -3.34 11.25
CA THR A 123 13.73 -3.77 12.39
C THR A 123 14.85 -4.73 11.94
N THR A 124 14.76 -5.23 10.70
CA THR A 124 15.73 -6.13 10.08
C THR A 124 16.51 -5.41 8.98
N ASN A 125 17.75 -5.84 8.72
CA ASN A 125 18.57 -5.32 7.63
C ASN A 125 19.19 -6.49 6.83
N PRO A 126 18.80 -6.72 5.56
CA PRO A 126 17.82 -5.94 4.80
C PRO A 126 16.39 -6.04 5.37
N PRO A 127 15.52 -5.04 5.14
CA PRO A 127 14.14 -5.08 5.60
C PRO A 127 13.39 -6.31 5.07
N THR A 128 12.68 -6.99 5.95
CA THR A 128 11.97 -8.23 5.60
C THR A 128 10.57 -7.94 5.07
N LEU A 129 10.20 -8.58 3.96
CA LEU A 129 8.90 -8.39 3.31
C LEU A 129 7.84 -9.28 3.94
N ARG A 130 6.60 -8.78 4.08
CA ARG A 130 5.55 -9.39 4.90
C ARG A 130 4.21 -9.43 4.18
N ASN A 131 3.47 -10.50 4.39
CA ASN A 131 2.09 -10.65 3.90
C ASN A 131 1.10 -9.81 4.70
N SER A 132 -0.07 -9.55 4.13
CA SER A 132 -1.21 -9.01 4.87
C SER A 132 -1.92 -10.13 5.62
N VAL A 133 -2.36 -9.88 6.85
CA VAL A 133 -3.25 -10.81 7.56
C VAL A 133 -4.60 -10.96 6.85
N PHE A 134 -5.20 -12.14 6.93
CA PHE A 134 -6.48 -12.47 6.29
C PHE A 134 -7.67 -12.07 7.16
N CYS A 135 -8.75 -11.60 6.53
CA CYS A 135 -10.01 -11.42 7.25
C CYS A 135 -10.48 -12.76 7.85
N GLN A 136 -10.96 -12.74 9.09
CA GLN A 136 -11.47 -13.92 9.82
C GLN A 136 -12.98 -13.92 9.98
N LYS A 137 -13.67 -13.18 9.12
CA LYS A 137 -15.13 -13.04 9.11
C LYS A 137 -15.64 -13.62 7.80
N ALA A 138 -16.78 -14.32 7.84
CA ALA A 138 -17.49 -14.71 6.63
C ALA A 138 -17.95 -13.45 5.86
N PRO A 139 -17.93 -13.46 4.51
CA PRO A 139 -18.48 -12.37 3.74
C PRO A 139 -20.00 -12.28 3.93
N LYS A 140 -20.56 -11.09 3.72
CA LYS A 140 -22.01 -10.89 3.76
C LYS A 140 -22.68 -11.48 2.52
N ASN A 141 -22.03 -11.38 1.37
CA ASN A 141 -22.49 -11.86 0.08
C ASN A 141 -21.73 -13.14 -0.30
N SER A 142 -22.46 -14.21 -0.62
CA SER A 142 -21.88 -15.54 -0.91
C SER A 142 -21.04 -15.57 -2.18
N GLU A 143 -21.18 -14.57 -3.06
CA GLU A 143 -20.35 -14.39 -4.24
C GLU A 143 -18.87 -14.16 -3.89
N LEU A 144 -18.55 -13.83 -2.64
CA LEU A 144 -17.19 -13.68 -2.13
C LEU A 144 -16.67 -14.89 -1.35
N ASP A 145 -17.45 -15.96 -1.23
CA ASP A 145 -17.06 -17.13 -0.46
C ASP A 145 -15.77 -17.75 -0.99
N GLY A 146 -14.83 -18.00 -0.07
CA GLY A 146 -13.51 -18.57 -0.39
C GLY A 146 -12.53 -17.59 -1.05
N LEU A 147 -12.94 -16.36 -1.38
CA LEU A 147 -12.03 -15.36 -1.95
C LEU A 147 -11.24 -14.65 -0.85
N VAL A 148 -9.93 -14.60 -1.04
CA VAL A 148 -9.00 -13.89 -0.16
C VAL A 148 -8.15 -12.92 -0.94
N GLN A 149 -7.61 -11.91 -0.26
CA GLN A 149 -6.71 -10.96 -0.89
C GLN A 149 -5.41 -11.63 -1.33
N ALA A 150 -4.89 -11.22 -2.49
CA ALA A 150 -3.60 -11.66 -2.96
C ALA A 150 -2.47 -11.16 -2.05
N GLN A 151 -1.38 -11.90 -2.07
CA GLN A 151 -0.14 -11.59 -1.36
C GLN A 151 0.97 -11.40 -2.39
N ASP A 152 1.86 -10.41 -2.21
CA ASP A 152 3.02 -10.23 -3.09
C ASP A 152 3.90 -11.49 -3.00
N PRO A 153 4.20 -12.18 -4.13
CA PRO A 153 5.00 -13.40 -4.15
C PRO A 153 6.44 -13.20 -3.66
N ALA A 154 6.94 -11.95 -3.62
CA ALA A 154 8.24 -11.62 -3.05
C ALA A 154 8.24 -11.57 -1.51
N ASN A 155 7.07 -11.59 -0.86
CA ASN A 155 6.98 -11.58 0.60
C ASN A 155 7.51 -12.87 1.22
N ASN A 156 8.02 -12.77 2.45
CA ASN A 156 8.31 -13.96 3.24
C ASN A 156 6.98 -14.68 3.57
N PRO A 157 6.80 -15.96 3.17
CA PRO A 157 5.54 -16.68 3.35
C PRO A 157 5.16 -16.86 4.83
N ASP A 158 6.12 -16.82 5.75
CA ASP A 158 5.91 -17.07 7.16
C ASP A 158 5.74 -15.81 8.00
N LEU A 159 5.80 -14.62 7.39
CA LEU A 159 5.66 -13.34 8.09
C LEU A 159 4.48 -12.53 7.57
N PHE A 160 3.72 -11.99 8.51
CA PHE A 160 2.53 -11.20 8.28
C PHE A 160 2.64 -9.86 9.00
N PHE A 161 2.09 -8.80 8.40
CA PHE A 161 1.88 -7.52 9.05
C PHE A 161 0.48 -7.48 9.65
N ASP A 162 0.40 -7.30 10.96
CA ASP A 162 -0.86 -7.08 11.67
C ASP A 162 -1.14 -5.58 11.80
N PRO A 163 -2.20 -5.05 11.15
CA PRO A 163 -2.55 -3.64 11.22
C PRO A 163 -3.03 -3.20 12.61
N ALA A 164 -3.54 -4.11 13.45
CA ALA A 164 -4.03 -3.78 14.78
C ALA A 164 -2.89 -3.47 15.76
N THR A 165 -1.80 -4.24 15.69
CA THR A 165 -0.60 -4.04 16.53
C THR A 165 0.50 -3.25 15.85
N GLY A 166 0.47 -3.13 14.51
CA GLY A 166 1.52 -2.52 13.71
C GLY A 166 2.81 -3.34 13.65
N LYS A 167 2.76 -4.63 14.00
CA LYS A 167 3.94 -5.50 14.14
C LYS A 167 3.92 -6.68 13.16
N SER A 168 5.07 -7.32 13.06
CA SER A 168 5.22 -8.61 12.39
C SER A 168 4.65 -9.73 13.26
N VAL A 169 3.95 -10.67 12.63
CA VAL A 169 3.43 -11.88 13.27
C VAL A 169 3.81 -13.07 12.41
N LYS A 170 4.24 -14.17 13.02
CA LYS A 170 4.59 -15.38 12.27
C LYS A 170 3.36 -16.19 11.94
N ARG A 171 3.42 -16.93 10.83
CA ARG A 171 2.41 -17.92 10.46
C ARG A 171 2.16 -18.87 11.65
N GLY A 172 0.90 -19.08 12.00
CA GLY A 172 0.52 -19.94 13.13
C GLY A 172 0.41 -19.24 14.48
N GLU A 173 0.98 -18.04 14.66
CA GLU A 173 0.87 -17.34 15.94
C GLU A 173 -0.54 -16.77 16.20
N GLN A 174 -1.31 -16.52 15.14
CA GLN A 174 -2.68 -16.02 15.23
C GLN A 174 -3.57 -16.55 14.08
N PRO A 175 -4.90 -16.64 14.27
CA PRO A 175 -5.81 -17.20 13.28
C PRO A 175 -5.77 -16.51 11.91
N ASN A 176 -5.65 -15.17 11.91
CA ASN A 176 -5.61 -14.36 10.68
C ASN A 176 -4.30 -14.49 9.87
N THR A 177 -3.41 -15.40 10.23
CA THR A 177 -2.28 -15.83 9.37
C THR A 177 -2.68 -16.93 8.38
N PHE A 178 -3.91 -17.43 8.48
CA PHE A 178 -4.52 -18.35 7.54
C PHE A 178 -5.81 -17.76 6.96
N PRO A 179 -6.17 -18.08 5.70
CA PRO A 179 -7.48 -17.81 5.14
C PRO A 179 -8.62 -18.22 6.08
N PHE A 180 -9.70 -17.45 6.13
CA PHE A 180 -10.89 -17.81 6.89
C PHE A 180 -11.38 -19.22 6.54
N GLY A 181 -11.74 -20.00 7.56
CA GLY A 181 -12.19 -21.38 7.39
C GLY A 181 -11.09 -22.40 7.07
N SER A 182 -9.84 -21.97 6.93
CA SER A 182 -8.69 -22.88 6.87
C SER A 182 -8.04 -23.03 8.25
N THR A 183 -7.74 -24.26 8.65
CA THR A 183 -6.97 -24.54 9.88
C THR A 183 -5.49 -24.72 9.53
N SER A 184 -4.61 -24.37 10.47
CA SER A 184 -3.20 -24.79 10.44
C SER A 184 -3.18 -26.31 10.29
N LYS A 185 -2.67 -26.83 9.17
CA LYS A 185 -2.30 -28.24 9.09
C LYS A 185 -1.04 -28.51 9.90
#